data_AF-A0A6A6F8A2-F1
#
_entry.id   AF-A0A6A6F8A2-F1
#
_cell.length_a   1.000
_cell.length_b   1.000
_cell.length_c   1.000
_cell.angle_alpha   90.00
_cell.angle_beta   90.00
_cell.angle_gamma   90.00
#
_symmetry.space_group_name_H-M   'P 1'
#
loop_
_entity.id
_entity.type
_entity.pdbx_description
1 polymer ?
#
loop_
_entity_poly.entity_id
_entity_poly.type
_entity_poly.pdbx_seq_one_letter_code
_entity_poly.pdbx_strand_id
1 'polypeptide(L)'
;MLSTLSSQLHFVKDIQQMDTTSVEPLRSLRDETKQGEKEAELGLDALSVALDNEEIRGKWHRRIRRQREPAESQQWDVLGCASKKMGRYFVVEGG
;
A
#
# COMPACT_ATOMS: atom_id res chain seq x y z
N MET A 1 -12.58 -22.81 23.32
CA MET A 1 -11.36 -22.64 22.50
C MET A 1 -11.13 -23.84 21.59
N LEU A 2 -10.85 -25.05 22.10
CA LEU A 2 -10.59 -26.23 21.25
C LEU A 2 -11.79 -26.64 20.36
N SER A 3 -13.01 -26.62 20.88
CA SER A 3 -14.23 -26.92 20.10
C SER A 3 -14.50 -25.92 18.98
N THR A 4 -14.28 -24.63 19.25
CA THR A 4 -14.41 -23.57 18.25
C THR A 4 -13.38 -23.74 17.13
N LEU A 5 -12.12 -24.03 17.50
CA LEU A 5 -11.05 -24.27 16.54
C LEU A 5 -11.33 -25.51 15.69
N SER A 6 -11.82 -26.60 16.30
CA SER A 6 -12.16 -27.80 15.54
C SER A 6 -13.26 -27.54 14.52
N SER A 7 -14.32 -26.80 14.89
CA SER A 7 -15.38 -26.42 13.96
C SER A 7 -14.88 -25.54 12.81
N GLN A 8 -13.99 -24.58 13.10
CA GLN A 8 -13.37 -23.73 12.07
C GLN A 8 -12.51 -24.56 11.09
N LEU A 9 -11.75 -25.52 11.60
CA LEU A 9 -10.93 -26.40 10.76
C LEU A 9 -11.76 -27.33 9.89
N HIS A 10 -12.89 -27.84 10.40
CA HIS A 10 -13.82 -28.64 9.60
C HIS A 10 -14.37 -27.83 8.42
N PHE A 11 -14.81 -26.59 8.66
CA PHE A 11 -15.29 -25.69 7.61
C PHE A 11 -14.23 -25.44 6.52
N VAL A 12 -12.97 -25.19 6.91
CA VAL A 12 -11.87 -24.99 5.94
C VAL A 12 -11.60 -26.25 5.11
N LYS A 13 -11.65 -27.44 5.74
CA LYS A 13 -11.46 -28.71 5.02
C LYS A 13 -12.53 -28.95 3.97
N ASP A 14 -13.78 -28.55 4.24
CA ASP A 14 -14.87 -28.68 3.28
C ASP A 14 -14.64 -27.80 2.04
N ILE A 15 -14.09 -26.58 2.22
CA ILE A 15 -13.72 -25.69 1.10
C ILE A 15 -12.57 -26.28 0.27
N GLN A 16 -11.59 -26.92 0.92
CA GLN A 16 -10.43 -27.53 0.25
C GLN A 16 -10.77 -28.74 -0.63
N GLN A 17 -11.96 -29.33 -0.48
CA GLN A 17 -12.41 -30.47 -1.30
C GLN A 17 -12.88 -30.06 -2.70
N MET A 18 -13.01 -28.76 -2.99
CA MET A 18 -13.43 -28.28 -4.30
C MET A 18 -12.31 -28.44 -5.34
N ASP A 19 -12.67 -28.82 -6.58
CA ASP A 19 -11.72 -28.90 -7.69
C ASP A 19 -11.31 -27.49 -8.15
N THR A 20 -10.04 -27.14 -7.93
CA THR A 20 -9.45 -25.86 -8.35
C THR A 20 -8.32 -26.03 -9.38
N THR A 21 -8.25 -27.18 -10.07
CA THR A 21 -7.09 -27.54 -10.91
C THR A 21 -6.80 -26.54 -12.04
N SER A 22 -7.81 -25.81 -12.53
CA SER A 22 -7.69 -24.85 -13.64
C SER A 22 -8.06 -23.41 -13.26
N VAL A 23 -8.20 -23.12 -11.97
CA VAL A 23 -8.63 -21.79 -11.48
C VAL A 23 -7.42 -21.06 -10.92
N GLU A 24 -7.06 -19.91 -11.51
CA GLU A 24 -6.04 -19.04 -10.95
C GLU A 24 -6.54 -18.37 -9.65
N PRO A 25 -5.72 -18.31 -8.59
CA PRO A 25 -6.12 -17.65 -7.35
C PRO A 25 -6.42 -16.17 -7.55
N LEU A 26 -7.57 -15.73 -7.01
CA LEU A 26 -7.95 -14.31 -7.01
C LEU A 26 -6.95 -13.49 -6.20
N ARG A 27 -6.27 -12.54 -6.86
CA ARG A 27 -5.27 -11.65 -6.22
C ARG A 27 -5.86 -10.37 -5.68
N SER A 28 -6.84 -9.82 -6.39
CA SER A 28 -7.50 -8.57 -6.03
C SER A 28 -8.97 -8.62 -6.45
N LEU A 29 -9.83 -7.91 -5.71
CA LEU A 29 -11.23 -7.68 -6.11
C LEU A 29 -11.35 -6.55 -7.14
N ARG A 30 -10.27 -6.25 -7.86
CA ARG A 30 -10.22 -5.20 -8.88
C ARG A 30 -10.56 -5.79 -10.24
N ASP A 31 -11.07 -4.93 -11.11
CA ASP A 31 -11.24 -5.29 -12.50
C ASP A 31 -9.87 -5.27 -13.20
N GLU A 32 -9.23 -6.45 -13.30
CA GLU A 32 -7.95 -6.66 -14.00
C GLU A 32 -8.14 -6.85 -15.52
N THR A 33 -9.35 -6.62 -16.05
CA THR A 33 -9.51 -6.59 -17.51
C THR A 33 -8.76 -5.40 -18.10
N LYS A 34 -8.41 -5.50 -19.40
CA LYS A 34 -7.78 -4.38 -20.13
C LYS A 34 -8.59 -3.08 -20.11
N GLN A 35 -9.89 -3.16 -19.81
CA GLN A 35 -10.75 -2.00 -19.66
C GLN A 35 -10.60 -1.40 -18.26
N GLY A 36 -10.71 -2.22 -17.21
CA GLY A 36 -10.48 -1.80 -15.83
C GLY A 36 -9.08 -1.24 -15.58
N GLU A 37 -8.05 -1.81 -16.22
CA GLU A 37 -6.69 -1.25 -16.21
C GLU A 37 -6.64 0.16 -16.79
N LYS A 38 -7.23 0.39 -17.98
CA LYS A 38 -7.26 1.72 -18.61
C LYS A 38 -8.01 2.76 -17.81
N GLU A 39 -9.07 2.36 -17.10
CA GLU A 39 -9.83 3.26 -16.25
C GLU A 39 -9.08 3.60 -14.95
N ALA A 40 -8.30 2.66 -14.42
CA ALA A 40 -7.46 2.86 -13.24
C ALA A 40 -6.12 3.56 -13.55
N GLU A 41 -5.69 3.58 -14.81
CA GLU A 41 -4.47 4.25 -15.25
C GLU A 41 -4.55 5.76 -15.01
N LEU A 42 -3.60 6.28 -14.25
CA LEU A 42 -3.36 7.72 -14.12
C LEU A 42 -2.69 8.21 -15.41
N GLY A 43 -3.48 8.81 -16.28
CA GLY A 43 -3.01 9.38 -17.54
C GLY A 43 -2.08 10.59 -17.35
N LEU A 44 -1.37 10.95 -18.42
CA LEU A 44 -0.50 12.14 -18.45
C LEU A 44 -1.26 13.43 -18.14
N ASP A 45 -2.53 13.52 -18.54
CA ASP A 45 -3.38 14.69 -18.26
C ASP A 45 -3.56 14.90 -16.75
N ALA A 46 -3.70 13.81 -15.99
CA ALA A 46 -3.80 13.88 -14.53
C ALA A 46 -2.46 14.23 -13.86
N LEU A 47 -1.34 13.96 -14.52
CA LEU A 47 0.01 14.28 -14.04
C LEU A 47 0.52 15.64 -14.53
N SER A 48 -0.17 16.30 -15.46
CA SER A 48 0.25 17.54 -16.13
C SER A 48 0.70 18.61 -15.13
N VAL A 49 -0.15 18.91 -14.14
CA VAL A 49 0.13 19.89 -13.07
C VAL A 49 1.41 19.55 -12.29
N ALA A 50 1.65 18.27 -12.01
CA ALA A 50 2.84 17.85 -11.27
C ALA A 50 4.11 17.93 -12.14
N LEU A 51 3.99 17.62 -13.44
CA LEU A 51 5.07 17.71 -14.42
C LEU A 51 5.43 19.17 -14.74
N ASP A 52 4.46 20.07 -14.78
CA ASP A 52 4.67 21.51 -15.03
C ASP A 52 5.48 22.19 -13.91
N ASN A 53 5.41 21.66 -12.69
CA ASN A 53 6.19 22.12 -11.54
C ASN A 53 7.64 21.61 -11.54
N GLU A 54 8.06 20.83 -12.55
CA GLU A 54 9.44 20.35 -12.66
C GLU A 54 10.39 21.42 -13.25
N GLU A 55 11.55 21.58 -12.64
CA GLU A 55 12.58 22.52 -13.09
C GLU A 55 13.67 21.77 -13.86
N ILE A 56 13.96 22.19 -15.10
CA ILE A 56 15.07 21.64 -15.89
C ILE A 56 16.32 22.51 -15.69
N ARG A 57 17.38 21.95 -15.10
CA ARG A 57 18.65 22.64 -14.91
C ARG A 57 19.74 22.12 -15.86
N GLY A 58 20.55 23.05 -16.37
CA GLY A 58 21.71 22.76 -17.20
C GLY A 58 21.46 22.98 -18.69
N LYS A 59 22.44 23.61 -19.37
CA LYS A 59 22.35 23.93 -20.81
C LYS A 59 22.76 22.76 -21.71
N TRP A 60 23.83 22.04 -21.34
CA TRP A 60 24.39 20.94 -22.13
C TRP A 60 23.99 19.55 -21.60
N HIS A 61 23.79 19.42 -20.28
CA HIS A 61 23.29 18.21 -19.63
C HIS A 61 22.05 18.57 -18.83
N ARG A 62 20.87 18.42 -19.44
CA ARG A 62 19.59 18.74 -18.81
C ARG A 62 19.29 17.71 -17.71
N ARG A 63 19.05 18.18 -16.49
CA ARG A 63 18.61 17.35 -15.36
C ARG A 63 17.28 17.87 -14.84
N ILE A 64 16.30 16.98 -14.73
CA ILE A 64 14.97 17.27 -14.18
C ILE A 64 15.10 17.32 -12.65
N ARG A 65 14.60 18.40 -12.04
CA ARG A 65 14.46 18.57 -10.59
C ARG A 65 12.98 18.76 -10.26
N ARG A 66 12.47 17.89 -9.40
CA ARG A 66 11.12 18.02 -8.85
C ARG A 66 11.15 18.98 -7.67
N GLN A 67 10.37 20.05 -7.71
CA GLN A 67 10.13 20.85 -6.53
C GLN A 67 9.27 20.02 -5.58
N ARG A 68 9.84 19.64 -4.43
CA ARG A 68 9.03 19.13 -3.34
C ARG A 68 8.51 20.36 -2.62
N GLU A 69 7.22 20.64 -2.75
CA GLU A 69 6.59 21.48 -1.73
C GLU A 69 6.91 20.86 -0.36
N PRO A 70 7.20 21.66 0.67
CA PRO A 70 7.23 21.13 2.02
C PRO A 70 5.85 20.53 2.22
N ALA A 71 5.76 19.19 2.20
CA ALA A 71 4.53 18.52 2.59
C ALA A 71 4.14 19.17 3.90
N GLU A 72 2.92 19.70 4.01
CA GLU A 72 2.35 20.05 5.29
C GLU A 72 2.31 18.75 6.09
N SER A 73 3.45 18.43 6.72
CA SER A 73 3.58 17.27 7.54
C SER A 73 2.77 17.63 8.75
N GLN A 74 1.53 17.13 8.77
CA GLN A 74 0.69 17.23 9.93
C GLN A 74 1.55 16.79 11.10
N GLN A 75 1.73 17.69 12.07
CA GLN A 75 2.60 17.48 13.22
C GLN A 75 1.95 16.41 14.11
N TRP A 76 2.01 15.16 13.70
CA TRP A 76 1.35 14.05 14.38
C TRP A 76 2.31 13.45 15.40
N ASP A 77 1.80 13.15 16.59
CA ASP A 77 2.57 12.48 17.64
C ASP A 77 2.78 11.02 17.24
N VAL A 78 3.93 10.74 16.62
CA VAL A 78 4.36 9.39 16.22
C VAL A 78 4.34 8.40 17.40
N LEU A 79 4.51 8.90 18.64
CA LEU A 79 4.50 8.09 19.86
C LEU A 79 3.20 8.25 20.68
N GLY A 80 2.13 8.77 20.07
CA GLY A 80 0.86 9.05 20.76
C GLY A 80 0.16 7.78 21.22
N CYS A 81 0.24 6.70 20.44
CA CYS A 81 -0.35 5.40 20.77
C CYS A 81 0.60 4.45 21.52
N ALA A 82 1.81 4.90 21.91
CA ALA A 82 2.80 4.05 22.56
C ALA A 82 2.41 3.76 24.01
N SER A 83 2.34 2.47 24.39
CA SER A 83 2.11 2.06 25.78
C SER A 83 3.28 2.41 26.71
N LYS A 84 4.52 2.32 26.21
CA LYS A 84 5.75 2.75 26.87
C LYS A 84 6.67 3.46 25.87
N LYS A 85 7.17 4.64 26.24
CA LYS A 85 8.12 5.43 25.45
C LYS A 85 9.20 6.05 26.33
N MET A 86 10.41 6.17 25.79
CA MET A 86 11.53 6.87 26.41
C MET A 86 12.15 7.81 25.37
N GLY A 87 11.99 9.12 25.59
CA GLY A 87 12.39 10.14 24.62
C GLY A 87 11.72 9.92 23.27
N ARG A 88 12.53 9.60 22.25
CA ARG A 88 12.08 9.36 20.86
C ARG A 88 11.93 7.88 20.51
N TYR A 89 11.95 6.98 21.50
CA TYR A 89 11.96 5.53 21.27
C TYR A 89 10.75 4.84 21.93
N PHE A 90 10.23 3.79 21.27
CA PHE A 90 9.34 2.81 21.90
C PHE A 90 10.16 1.92 22.83
N VAL A 91 9.61 1.57 23.99
CA VAL A 91 10.28 0.69 24.96
C VAL A 91 9.46 -0.57 25.13
N VAL A 92 10.10 -1.72 25.03
CA VAL A 92 9.53 -3.04 25.26
C VAL A 92 10.34 -3.73 26.35
N GLU A 93 9.69 -4.50 27.21
CA GLU A 93 10.39 -5.30 28.22
C GLU A 93 11.20 -6.40 27.54
N GLY A 94 12.47 -6.55 27.95
CA GLY A 94 13.29 -7.68 27.53
C GLY A 94 12.78 -8.95 28.19
N GLY A 95 12.57 -9.99 27.39
CA GLY A 95 12.17 -11.33 27.86
C GLY A 95 13.28 -12.07 28.58
#